data_AF-A0A937VTT8-F1
#
_entry.id   AF-A0A937VTT8-F1
#
_cell.length_a   1.000
_cell.length_b   1.000
_cell.length_c   1.000
_cell.angle_alpha   90.00
_cell.angle_beta   90.00
_cell.angle_gamma   90.00
#
_symmetry.space_group_name_H-M   'P 1'
#
loop_
_entity.id
_entity.type
_entity.pdbx_description
1 polymer ?
#
loop_
_entity_poly.entity_id
_entity_poly.type
_entity_poly.pdbx_seq_one_letter_code
_entity_poly.pdbx_strand_id
1 'polypeptide(L)'
;MAKYSLLARKEEKRNLRKAAFFTLLTIVFAVAIVVWGIPALIKMAVFFGELRSSNLPVESQDNLPPQPPILEPLPTATNQAEIQVSGITEAGAAVKIYLTGGGVKEVVADNEGQFSFSGLKLTSGRNEIYAIASDQAGNQSPASQKMIIWYDNEAPSLEINEPADGTVVTEDAGKVKISGQTDPEASLLINDHLVILDKEGNFSYNLGLSVGENKILILAKDQAGNQSEKTLTVNFSP
;
A
#
# COMPACT_ATOMS: atom_id res chain seq x y z
N MET A 1 114.83 -9.17 13.77
CA MET A 1 113.97 -10.35 14.04
C MET A 1 112.74 -9.89 14.81
N ALA A 2 111.59 -9.70 14.14
CA ALA A 2 110.38 -9.22 14.79
C ALA A 2 109.73 -10.35 15.62
N LYS A 3 109.69 -10.17 16.95
CA LYS A 3 108.97 -11.07 17.87
C LYS A 3 107.46 -10.90 17.67
N TYR A 4 106.86 -11.78 16.88
CA TYR A 4 105.41 -11.90 16.81
C TYR A 4 104.86 -12.32 18.19
N SER A 5 104.19 -11.38 18.85
CA SER A 5 103.57 -11.56 20.16
C SER A 5 102.42 -12.56 20.09
N LEU A 6 102.39 -13.55 20.99
CA LEU A 6 101.35 -14.58 21.09
C LEU A 6 99.93 -13.99 21.24
N LEU A 7 99.82 -12.76 21.77
CA LEU A 7 98.57 -12.01 21.86
C LEU A 7 98.02 -11.62 20.48
N ALA A 8 98.90 -11.19 19.57
CA ALA A 8 98.52 -10.81 18.21
C ALA A 8 97.95 -12.00 17.42
N ARG A 9 98.53 -13.20 17.55
CA ARG A 9 97.99 -14.43 16.93
C ARG A 9 96.63 -14.84 17.51
N LYS A 10 96.39 -14.59 18.79
CA LYS A 10 95.11 -14.88 19.46
C LYS A 10 94.03 -13.90 19.01
N GLU A 11 94.38 -12.63 18.86
CA GLU A 11 93.49 -11.58 18.34
C GLU A 11 93.19 -11.76 16.86
N GLU A 12 94.19 -12.09 16.05
CA GLU A 12 94.03 -12.42 14.63
C GLU A 12 93.06 -13.58 14.45
N LYS A 13 93.23 -14.69 15.18
CA LYS A 13 92.25 -15.81 15.16
C LYS A 13 90.85 -15.38 15.60
N ARG A 14 90.73 -14.48 16.58
CA ARG A 14 89.42 -13.98 17.03
C ARG A 14 88.77 -13.09 15.98
N ASN A 15 89.55 -12.24 15.32
CA ASN A 15 89.08 -11.35 14.26
C ASN A 15 88.73 -12.15 13.01
N LEU A 16 89.48 -13.20 12.67
CA LEU A 16 89.16 -14.11 11.57
C LEU A 16 87.86 -14.87 11.81
N ARG A 17 87.62 -15.33 13.05
CA ARG A 17 86.34 -15.96 13.43
C ARG A 17 85.16 -14.98 13.36
N LYS A 18 85.36 -13.74 13.82
CA LYS A 18 84.34 -12.68 13.69
C LYS A 18 84.06 -12.34 12.23
N ALA A 19 85.10 -12.19 11.41
CA ALA A 19 84.97 -11.93 9.99
C ALA A 19 84.20 -13.07 9.28
N ALA A 20 84.58 -14.33 9.54
CA ALA A 20 83.88 -15.50 9.02
C ALA A 20 82.41 -15.58 9.47
N PHE A 21 82.11 -15.15 10.70
CA PHE A 21 80.75 -15.08 11.21
C PHE A 21 79.93 -14.00 10.49
N PHE A 22 80.47 -12.79 10.30
CA PHE A 22 79.78 -11.72 9.59
C PHE A 22 79.61 -12.01 8.09
N THR A 23 80.57 -12.67 7.45
CA THR A 23 80.42 -13.12 6.06
C THR A 23 79.34 -14.19 5.95
N LEU A 24 79.28 -15.15 6.89
CA LEU A 24 78.18 -16.11 6.94
C LEU A 24 76.82 -15.42 7.16
N LEU A 25 76.75 -14.47 8.10
CA LEU A 25 75.52 -13.73 8.42
C LEU A 25 75.01 -12.93 7.23
N THR A 26 75.90 -12.27 6.48
CA THR A 26 75.54 -11.52 5.27
C THR A 26 75.03 -12.43 4.16
N ILE A 27 75.62 -13.61 3.98
CA ILE A 27 75.13 -14.62 3.02
C ILE A 27 73.74 -15.12 3.44
N VAL A 28 73.53 -15.47 4.71
CA VAL A 28 72.22 -15.91 5.21
C VAL A 28 71.17 -14.83 5.04
N PHE A 29 71.52 -13.56 5.32
CA PHE A 29 70.61 -12.43 5.12
C PHE A 29 70.28 -12.20 3.65
N ALA A 30 71.27 -12.31 2.75
CA ALA A 30 71.03 -12.22 1.30
C ALA A 30 70.11 -13.35 0.81
N VAL A 31 70.31 -14.58 1.28
CA VAL A 31 69.42 -15.71 0.98
C VAL A 31 68.02 -15.46 1.53
N ALA A 32 67.88 -14.94 2.74
CA ALA A 32 66.58 -14.60 3.33
C ALA A 32 65.83 -13.53 2.52
N ILE A 33 66.53 -12.50 2.01
CA ILE A 33 65.92 -11.49 1.13
C ILE A 33 65.42 -12.14 -0.17
N VAL A 34 66.21 -13.02 -0.79
CA VAL A 34 65.84 -13.66 -2.05
C VAL A 34 64.68 -14.64 -1.84
N VAL A 35 64.71 -15.44 -0.78
CA VAL A 35 63.73 -16.50 -0.52
C VAL A 35 62.43 -15.97 0.07
N TRP A 36 62.47 -14.91 0.89
CA TRP A 36 61.28 -14.40 1.58
C TRP A 36 60.98 -12.94 1.24
N GLY A 37 61.99 -12.07 1.12
CA GLY A 37 61.79 -10.64 0.85
C GLY A 37 61.20 -10.36 -0.53
N ILE A 38 61.82 -10.88 -1.60
CA ILE A 38 61.35 -10.67 -2.98
C ILE A 38 59.92 -11.21 -3.18
N PRO A 39 59.58 -12.45 -2.76
CA PRO A 39 58.20 -12.95 -2.85
C PRO A 39 57.20 -12.12 -2.06
N ALA A 40 57.57 -11.60 -0.88
CA ALA A 40 56.70 -10.73 -0.09
C ALA A 40 56.44 -9.40 -0.81
N LEU A 41 57.47 -8.79 -1.43
CA LEU A 41 57.31 -7.56 -2.22
C LEU A 41 56.44 -7.77 -3.45
N ILE A 42 56.56 -8.91 -4.15
CA ILE A 42 55.69 -9.25 -5.28
C ILE A 42 54.24 -9.38 -4.83
N LYS A 43 53.98 -10.12 -3.73
CA LYS A 43 52.63 -10.25 -3.16
C LYS A 43 52.03 -8.91 -2.77
N MET A 44 52.82 -8.03 -2.15
CA MET A 44 52.40 -6.67 -1.80
C MET A 44 52.12 -5.83 -3.04
N ALA A 45 52.96 -5.92 -4.08
CA ALA A 45 52.75 -5.21 -5.34
C ALA A 45 51.48 -5.68 -6.06
N VAL A 46 51.19 -6.99 -6.05
CA VAL A 46 49.92 -7.55 -6.58
C VAL A 46 48.74 -7.04 -5.77
N PHE A 47 48.81 -7.11 -4.44
CA PHE A 47 47.75 -6.61 -3.55
C PHE A 47 47.45 -5.11 -3.74
N PHE A 48 48.48 -4.26 -3.83
CA PHE A 48 48.28 -2.84 -4.14
C PHE A 48 47.86 -2.59 -5.59
N GLY A 49 48.24 -3.47 -6.51
CA GLY A 49 47.73 -3.49 -7.88
C GLY A 49 46.22 -3.77 -7.91
N GLU A 50 45.75 -4.74 -7.13
CA GLU A 50 44.32 -5.07 -6.98
C GLU A 50 43.54 -3.93 -6.32
N LEU A 51 44.09 -3.28 -5.28
CA LEU A 51 43.48 -2.09 -4.66
C LEU A 51 43.36 -0.89 -5.60
N ARG A 52 44.33 -0.69 -6.50
CA ARG A 52 44.27 0.39 -7.51
C ARG A 52 43.40 0.02 -8.72
N SER A 53 43.18 -1.29 -8.95
CA SER A 53 42.44 -1.81 -10.10
C SER A 53 40.98 -2.13 -9.77
N SER A 54 40.47 -1.76 -8.60
CA SER A 54 39.04 -1.85 -8.28
C SER A 54 38.25 -0.77 -9.03
N ASN A 55 38.23 -0.88 -10.37
CA ASN A 55 37.26 -0.25 -11.25
C ASN A 55 36.04 -1.17 -11.46
N LEU A 56 35.79 -2.09 -10.53
CA LEU A 56 34.45 -2.68 -10.44
C LEU A 56 33.54 -1.53 -10.02
N PRO A 57 32.54 -1.14 -10.82
CA PRO A 57 31.55 -0.20 -10.34
C PRO A 57 31.01 -0.78 -9.03
N VAL A 58 31.05 0.01 -7.97
CA VAL A 58 30.25 -0.31 -6.79
C VAL A 58 28.81 -0.17 -7.28
N GLU A 59 28.22 -1.27 -7.72
CA GLU A 59 26.77 -1.36 -7.89
C GLU A 59 26.19 -1.15 -6.49
N SER A 60 25.84 0.09 -6.19
CA SER A 60 25.00 0.41 -5.05
C SER A 60 23.62 -0.13 -5.36
N GLN A 61 23.45 -1.44 -5.24
CA GLN A 61 22.14 -2.05 -5.30
C GLN A 61 21.38 -1.56 -4.08
N ASP A 62 20.42 -0.67 -4.34
CA ASP A 62 19.49 -0.25 -3.31
C ASP A 62 18.71 -1.48 -2.86
N ASN A 63 18.73 -1.72 -1.54
CA ASN A 63 18.04 -2.83 -0.89
C ASN A 63 17.00 -2.33 0.11
N LEU A 64 16.76 -1.01 0.18
CA LEU A 64 15.77 -0.43 1.07
C LEU A 64 14.42 -0.45 0.36
N PRO A 65 13.42 -1.19 0.88
CA PRO A 65 12.10 -1.17 0.30
C PRO A 65 11.44 0.21 0.50
N PRO A 66 10.60 0.63 -0.45
CA PRO A 66 9.79 1.83 -0.28
C PRO A 66 8.79 1.66 0.85
N GLN A 67 8.25 2.78 1.36
CA GLN A 67 7.17 2.73 2.34
C GLN A 67 5.89 2.13 1.72
N PRO A 68 5.00 1.53 2.55
CA PRO A 68 3.70 1.06 2.07
C PRO A 68 2.93 2.21 1.39
N PRO A 69 2.25 1.94 0.26
CA PRO A 69 1.36 2.93 -0.34
C PRO A 69 0.29 3.38 0.66
N ILE A 70 -0.07 4.66 0.60
CA ILE A 70 -1.20 5.23 1.34
C ILE A 70 -2.31 5.48 0.33
N LEU A 71 -3.41 4.74 0.46
CA LEU A 71 -4.59 4.92 -0.39
C LEU A 71 -5.45 6.08 0.10
N GLU A 72 -6.03 6.82 -0.84
CA GLU A 72 -7.08 7.79 -0.52
C GLU A 72 -8.35 7.07 -0.02
N PRO A 73 -9.12 7.70 0.90
CA PRO A 73 -10.39 7.16 1.39
C PRO A 73 -11.34 6.73 0.26
N LEU A 74 -11.78 5.48 0.31
CA LEU A 74 -12.84 4.95 -0.54
C LEU A 74 -14.17 4.93 0.24
N PRO A 75 -15.32 5.02 -0.45
CA PRO A 75 -16.61 4.85 0.20
C PRO A 75 -16.76 3.40 0.72
N THR A 76 -17.57 3.24 1.77
CA THR A 76 -17.84 1.92 2.37
C THR A 76 -18.77 1.06 1.51
N ALA A 77 -19.61 1.69 0.69
CA ALA A 77 -20.49 1.06 -0.27
C ALA A 77 -20.64 1.92 -1.54
N THR A 78 -20.95 1.30 -2.68
CA THR A 78 -21.18 2.00 -3.95
C THR A 78 -22.09 1.19 -4.86
N ASN A 79 -22.82 1.88 -5.73
CA ASN A 79 -23.56 1.28 -6.83
C ASN A 79 -22.83 1.36 -8.19
N GLN A 80 -21.61 1.86 -8.19
CA GLN A 80 -20.77 1.90 -9.38
C GLN A 80 -19.94 0.61 -9.48
N ALA A 81 -20.08 -0.09 -10.61
CA ALA A 81 -19.34 -1.32 -10.89
C ALA A 81 -17.81 -1.10 -11.05
N GLU A 82 -17.40 0.15 -11.31
CA GLU A 82 -16.01 0.54 -11.46
C GLU A 82 -15.70 1.73 -10.56
N ILE A 83 -14.56 1.71 -9.90
CA ILE A 83 -14.07 2.82 -9.08
C ILE A 83 -12.68 3.26 -9.52
N GLN A 84 -12.32 4.48 -9.09
CA GLN A 84 -10.96 4.97 -9.11
C GLN A 84 -10.28 4.64 -7.77
N VAL A 85 -9.01 4.22 -7.83
CA VAL A 85 -8.16 4.06 -6.65
C VAL A 85 -6.94 4.95 -6.83
N SER A 86 -6.78 5.90 -5.92
CA SER A 86 -5.68 6.85 -5.86
C SER A 86 -4.93 6.75 -4.54
N GLY A 87 -3.71 7.28 -4.52
CA GLY A 87 -2.89 7.29 -3.32
C GLY A 87 -1.52 7.89 -3.56
N ILE A 88 -0.66 7.76 -2.55
CA ILE A 88 0.73 8.18 -2.59
C ILE A 88 1.67 7.04 -2.22
N THR A 89 2.85 7.04 -2.81
CA THR A 89 3.99 6.16 -2.49
C THR A 89 5.29 6.89 -2.83
N GLU A 90 6.40 6.15 -2.96
CA GLU A 90 7.66 6.70 -3.45
C GLU A 90 7.55 7.13 -4.93
N ALA A 91 8.16 8.28 -5.27
CA ALA A 91 8.14 8.83 -6.61
C ALA A 91 8.72 7.84 -7.65
N GLY A 92 8.00 7.62 -8.75
CA GLY A 92 8.42 6.69 -9.80
C GLY A 92 8.32 5.20 -9.44
N ALA A 93 7.82 4.83 -8.27
CA ALA A 93 7.62 3.43 -7.89
C ALA A 93 6.43 2.80 -8.64
N ALA A 94 6.54 1.50 -8.95
CA ALA A 94 5.44 0.72 -9.50
C ALA A 94 4.50 0.26 -8.38
N VAL A 95 3.21 0.53 -8.50
CA VAL A 95 2.18 0.20 -7.51
C VAL A 95 1.28 -0.90 -8.05
N LYS A 96 1.26 -2.03 -7.36
CA LYS A 96 0.33 -3.13 -7.60
C LYS A 96 -0.88 -3.02 -6.68
N ILE A 97 -2.05 -2.86 -7.27
CA ILE A 97 -3.35 -2.78 -6.59
C ILE A 97 -4.00 -4.17 -6.66
N TYR A 98 -4.35 -4.70 -5.50
CA TYR A 98 -4.97 -6.00 -5.32
C TYR A 98 -6.44 -5.83 -4.95
N LEU A 99 -7.29 -6.64 -5.55
CA LEU A 99 -8.73 -6.70 -5.30
C LEU A 99 -9.14 -8.16 -5.06
N THR A 100 -9.86 -8.42 -3.97
CA THR A 100 -10.36 -9.79 -3.68
C THR A 100 -11.36 -10.24 -4.75
N GLY A 101 -11.17 -11.44 -5.29
CA GLY A 101 -11.98 -11.96 -6.40
C GLY A 101 -11.67 -11.31 -7.76
N GLY A 102 -10.85 -10.27 -7.78
CA GLY A 102 -10.40 -9.56 -8.97
C GLY A 102 -8.95 -9.89 -9.36
N GLY A 103 -8.52 -9.31 -10.48
CA GLY A 103 -7.12 -9.34 -10.91
C GLY A 103 -6.28 -8.25 -10.28
N VAL A 104 -4.96 -8.40 -10.32
CA VAL A 104 -4.00 -7.36 -9.93
C VAL A 104 -3.92 -6.29 -11.01
N LYS A 105 -3.90 -5.02 -10.61
CA LYS A 105 -3.68 -3.86 -11.49
C LYS A 105 -2.36 -3.20 -11.14
N GLU A 106 -1.73 -2.57 -12.12
CA GLU A 106 -0.42 -1.93 -11.93
C GLU A 106 -0.45 -0.52 -12.51
N VAL A 107 0.11 0.43 -11.76
CA VAL A 107 0.25 1.84 -12.13
C VAL A 107 1.59 2.34 -11.61
N VAL A 108 2.20 3.33 -12.26
CA VAL A 108 3.44 3.96 -11.79
C VAL A 108 3.12 5.29 -11.14
N ALA A 109 3.72 5.56 -9.98
CA ALA A 109 3.60 6.85 -9.32
C ALA A 109 4.35 7.95 -10.08
N ASP A 110 3.84 9.17 -10.07
CA ASP A 110 4.49 10.33 -10.67
C ASP A 110 5.73 10.79 -9.89
N ASN A 111 6.30 11.92 -10.29
CA ASN A 111 7.51 12.48 -9.67
C ASN A 111 7.25 13.01 -8.25
N GLU A 112 5.99 13.23 -7.91
CA GLU A 112 5.51 13.64 -6.60
C GLU A 112 5.06 12.44 -5.75
N GLY A 113 5.12 11.22 -6.29
CA GLY A 113 4.71 9.99 -5.62
C GLY A 113 3.21 9.69 -5.69
N GLN A 114 2.43 10.48 -6.44
CA GLN A 114 0.99 10.25 -6.58
C GLN A 114 0.71 9.20 -7.66
N PHE A 115 -0.29 8.36 -7.42
CA PHE A 115 -0.77 7.41 -8.42
C PHE A 115 -2.29 7.40 -8.47
N SER A 116 -2.83 7.06 -9.63
CA SER A 116 -4.26 6.88 -9.83
C SER A 116 -4.53 5.80 -10.87
N PHE A 117 -5.38 4.84 -10.51
CA PHE A 117 -5.90 3.82 -11.41
C PHE A 117 -7.42 3.97 -11.50
N SER A 118 -7.92 4.14 -12.73
CA SER A 118 -9.36 4.18 -13.02
C SER A 118 -9.84 2.87 -13.63
N GLY A 119 -11.11 2.51 -13.39
CA GLY A 119 -11.71 1.31 -13.96
C GLY A 119 -11.42 0.04 -13.17
N LEU A 120 -11.23 0.16 -11.85
CA LEU A 120 -11.12 -1.01 -10.98
C LEU A 120 -12.52 -1.64 -10.83
N LYS A 121 -12.75 -2.73 -11.55
CA LYS A 121 -14.02 -3.47 -11.59
C LYS A 121 -14.27 -4.22 -10.28
N LEU A 122 -15.35 -3.88 -9.59
CA LEU A 122 -15.80 -4.54 -8.37
C LEU A 122 -16.63 -5.78 -8.69
N THR A 123 -16.64 -6.74 -7.76
CA THR A 123 -17.54 -7.89 -7.78
C THR A 123 -18.70 -7.61 -6.83
N SER A 124 -19.92 -8.09 -7.12
CA SER A 124 -21.07 -7.88 -6.23
C SER A 124 -20.75 -8.35 -4.80
N GLY A 125 -21.16 -7.56 -3.81
CA GLY A 125 -20.88 -7.79 -2.40
C GLY A 125 -19.54 -7.23 -1.94
N ARG A 126 -18.87 -7.95 -1.04
CA ARG A 126 -17.66 -7.49 -0.33
C ARG A 126 -16.43 -7.50 -1.23
N ASN A 127 -15.81 -6.33 -1.40
CA ASN A 127 -14.53 -6.16 -2.08
C ASN A 127 -13.49 -5.67 -1.08
N GLU A 128 -12.31 -6.28 -1.07
CA GLU A 128 -11.17 -5.84 -0.25
C GLU A 128 -10.03 -5.42 -1.17
N ILE A 129 -9.54 -4.19 -0.95
CA ILE A 129 -8.54 -3.51 -1.78
C ILE A 129 -7.32 -3.18 -0.93
N TYR A 130 -6.12 -3.43 -1.46
CA TYR A 130 -4.86 -2.98 -0.88
C TYR A 130 -3.81 -2.82 -1.98
N ALA A 131 -2.69 -2.15 -1.68
CA ALA A 131 -1.62 -1.91 -2.63
C ALA A 131 -0.24 -2.27 -2.07
N ILE A 132 0.69 -2.60 -2.97
CA ILE A 132 2.11 -2.83 -2.70
C ILE A 132 2.92 -2.02 -3.72
N ALA A 133 3.94 -1.29 -3.27
CA ALA A 133 4.87 -0.58 -4.15
C ALA A 133 6.14 -1.39 -4.39
N SER A 134 6.77 -1.17 -5.54
CA SER A 134 8.11 -1.65 -5.89
C SER A 134 8.93 -0.48 -6.40
N ASP A 135 10.09 -0.23 -5.80
CA ASP A 135 11.01 0.82 -6.25
C ASP A 135 11.68 0.45 -7.60
N GLN A 136 12.54 1.34 -8.11
CA GLN A 136 13.27 1.11 -9.35
C GLN A 136 14.34 0.01 -9.26
N ALA A 137 14.80 -0.32 -8.05
CA ALA A 137 15.75 -1.40 -7.78
C ALA A 137 15.06 -2.77 -7.63
N GLY A 138 13.72 -2.79 -7.57
CA GLY A 138 12.89 -3.98 -7.44
C GLY A 138 12.54 -4.37 -5.99
N ASN A 139 12.86 -3.55 -4.99
CA ASN A 139 12.48 -3.82 -3.60
C ASN A 139 10.99 -3.55 -3.38
N GLN A 140 10.32 -4.41 -2.61
CA GLN A 140 8.88 -4.33 -2.39
C GLN A 140 8.54 -3.79 -1.01
N SER A 141 7.55 -2.89 -0.94
CA SER A 141 6.99 -2.43 0.33
C SER A 141 6.18 -3.53 1.03
N PRO A 142 5.91 -3.39 2.34
CA PRO A 142 4.75 -4.03 2.95
C PRO A 142 3.44 -3.59 2.28
N ALA A 143 2.36 -4.33 2.49
CA ALA A 143 1.03 -3.96 2.00
C ALA A 143 0.47 -2.71 2.70
N SER A 144 -0.30 -1.92 1.96
CA SER A 144 -1.09 -0.81 2.51
C SER A 144 -2.14 -1.28 3.50
N GLN A 145 -2.78 -0.33 4.19
CA GLN A 145 -4.04 -0.61 4.89
C GLN A 145 -5.08 -1.16 3.89
N LYS A 146 -5.81 -2.19 4.32
CA LYS A 146 -6.90 -2.78 3.55
C LYS A 146 -8.14 -1.91 3.63
N MET A 147 -8.77 -1.65 2.49
CA MET A 147 -10.04 -0.95 2.37
C MET A 147 -11.13 -1.94 1.98
N ILE A 148 -12.29 -1.82 2.59
CA ILE A 148 -13.45 -2.68 2.30
C ILE A 148 -14.53 -1.80 1.66
N ILE A 149 -15.01 -2.23 0.50
CA ILE A 149 -16.12 -1.60 -0.22
C ILE A 149 -17.17 -2.65 -0.58
N TRP A 150 -18.43 -2.36 -0.30
CA TRP A 150 -19.57 -3.17 -0.71
C TRP A 150 -20.10 -2.66 -2.05
N TYR A 151 -20.03 -3.48 -3.09
CA TYR A 151 -20.66 -3.16 -4.36
C TYR A 151 -22.07 -3.76 -4.39
N ASP A 152 -23.06 -2.88 -4.49
CA ASP A 152 -24.47 -3.24 -4.58
C ASP A 152 -25.15 -2.32 -5.59
N ASN A 153 -25.76 -2.89 -6.63
CA ASN A 153 -26.47 -2.19 -7.68
C ASN A 153 -27.97 -2.48 -7.69
N GLU A 154 -28.49 -3.13 -6.65
CA GLU A 154 -29.91 -3.41 -6.51
C GLU A 154 -30.58 -2.30 -5.70
N ALA A 155 -31.70 -1.78 -6.20
CA ALA A 155 -32.48 -0.80 -5.46
C ALA A 155 -33.21 -1.47 -4.29
N PRO A 156 -33.38 -0.78 -3.15
CA PRO A 156 -34.07 -1.36 -2.01
C PRO A 156 -35.52 -1.71 -2.37
N SER A 157 -36.07 -2.78 -1.80
CA SER A 157 -37.51 -3.03 -1.95
C SER A 157 -38.31 -1.86 -1.38
N LEU A 158 -39.49 -1.58 -1.95
CA LEU A 158 -40.38 -0.54 -1.43
C LEU A 158 -41.83 -0.98 -1.64
N GLU A 159 -42.52 -1.27 -0.54
CA GLU A 159 -43.91 -1.69 -0.50
C GLU A 159 -44.74 -0.73 0.35
N ILE A 160 -45.93 -0.37 -0.13
CA ILE A 160 -46.88 0.49 0.58
C ILE A 160 -48.11 -0.36 0.90
N ASN A 161 -48.38 -0.56 2.18
CA ASN A 161 -49.49 -1.37 2.67
C ASN A 161 -50.76 -0.54 2.82
N GLU A 162 -50.62 0.69 3.31
CA GLU A 162 -51.72 1.66 3.43
C GLU A 162 -51.16 3.09 3.31
N PRO A 163 -51.96 4.05 2.81
CA PRO A 163 -53.24 3.82 2.14
C PRO A 163 -53.01 3.27 0.71
N ALA A 164 -54.07 2.74 0.08
CA ALA A 164 -54.01 2.40 -1.34
C ALA A 164 -53.96 3.67 -2.21
N ASP A 165 -53.40 3.56 -3.42
CA ASP A 165 -53.38 4.69 -4.34
C ASP A 165 -54.79 5.11 -4.75
N GLY A 166 -55.03 6.42 -4.79
CA GLY A 166 -56.35 7.01 -5.03
C GLY A 166 -57.30 6.99 -3.83
N THR A 167 -56.83 6.64 -2.63
CA THR A 167 -57.67 6.66 -1.41
C THR A 167 -58.31 8.03 -1.20
N VAL A 168 -59.60 8.01 -0.87
CA VAL A 168 -60.35 9.21 -0.48
C VAL A 168 -60.49 9.23 1.04
N VAL A 169 -59.98 10.28 1.67
CA VAL A 169 -60.14 10.54 3.10
C VAL A 169 -61.26 11.56 3.28
N THR A 170 -62.27 11.21 4.07
CA THR A 170 -63.41 12.10 4.38
C THR A 170 -63.53 12.44 5.86
N GLU A 171 -62.58 12.00 6.69
CA GLU A 171 -62.60 12.28 8.11
C GLU A 171 -62.02 13.69 8.40
N ASP A 172 -62.68 14.43 9.31
CA ASP A 172 -62.31 15.79 9.72
C ASP A 172 -60.87 15.95 10.26
N ALA A 173 -60.17 14.85 10.55
CA ALA A 173 -58.81 14.88 11.06
C ALA A 173 -57.78 15.36 10.02
N GLY A 174 -58.10 15.33 8.72
CA GLY A 174 -57.22 15.81 7.64
C GLY A 174 -55.84 15.15 7.65
N LYS A 175 -55.78 13.86 7.97
CA LYS A 175 -54.53 13.09 8.08
C LYS A 175 -54.69 11.73 7.43
N VAL A 176 -53.58 11.17 6.96
CA VAL A 176 -53.50 9.79 6.50
C VAL A 176 -52.30 9.10 7.11
N LYS A 177 -52.49 7.86 7.54
CA LYS A 177 -51.41 6.98 7.97
C LYS A 177 -50.85 6.27 6.74
N ILE A 178 -49.56 6.42 6.51
CA ILE A 178 -48.82 5.73 5.48
C ILE A 178 -47.98 4.66 6.18
N SER A 179 -48.17 3.40 5.83
CA SER A 179 -47.32 2.32 6.32
C SER A 179 -46.96 1.34 5.22
N GLY A 180 -45.87 0.63 5.43
CA GLY A 180 -45.25 -0.21 4.42
C GLY A 180 -43.95 -0.80 4.93
N GLN A 181 -43.18 -1.34 3.99
CA GLN A 181 -41.90 -1.97 4.26
C GLN A 181 -40.89 -1.61 3.15
N THR A 182 -39.62 -1.50 3.53
CA THR A 182 -38.46 -1.38 2.64
C THR A 182 -37.36 -2.28 3.17
N ASP A 183 -36.25 -2.40 2.45
CA ASP A 183 -35.09 -3.14 2.95
C ASP A 183 -34.60 -2.60 4.31
N PRO A 184 -34.17 -3.49 5.23
CA PRO A 184 -33.51 -3.07 6.47
C PRO A 184 -32.33 -2.14 6.19
N GLU A 185 -32.09 -1.19 7.08
CA GLU A 185 -31.01 -0.19 6.99
C GLU A 185 -31.11 0.81 5.82
N ALA A 186 -32.15 0.73 4.97
CA ALA A 186 -32.44 1.79 4.02
C ALA A 186 -32.84 3.08 4.76
N SER A 187 -32.60 4.21 4.12
CA SER A 187 -33.15 5.50 4.51
C SER A 187 -34.46 5.73 3.74
N LEU A 188 -35.51 6.20 4.44
CA LEU A 188 -36.82 6.46 3.85
C LEU A 188 -37.20 7.94 4.02
N LEU A 189 -37.62 8.56 2.92
CA LEU A 189 -38.18 9.91 2.90
C LEU A 189 -39.64 9.86 2.44
N ILE A 190 -40.52 10.59 3.14
CA ILE A 190 -41.90 10.86 2.68
C ILE A 190 -42.04 12.38 2.55
N ASN A 191 -42.23 12.89 1.32
CA ASN A 191 -42.22 14.33 1.01
C ASN A 191 -41.01 15.06 1.65
N ASP A 192 -39.81 14.52 1.43
CA ASP A 192 -38.53 15.01 1.98
C ASP A 192 -38.37 14.90 3.52
N HIS A 193 -39.34 14.32 4.24
CA HIS A 193 -39.21 14.05 5.67
C HIS A 193 -38.65 12.67 5.94
N LEU A 194 -37.58 12.59 6.74
CA LEU A 194 -37.00 11.33 7.19
C LEU A 194 -37.98 10.53 8.04
N VAL A 195 -38.21 9.29 7.64
CA VAL A 195 -39.02 8.30 8.35
C VAL A 195 -38.12 7.21 8.89
N ILE A 196 -38.27 6.90 10.17
CA ILE A 196 -37.48 5.88 10.85
C ILE A 196 -38.09 4.51 10.56
N LEU A 197 -37.24 3.56 10.20
CA LEU A 197 -37.59 2.15 10.04
C LEU A 197 -37.36 1.39 11.35
N ASP A 198 -38.12 0.32 11.56
CA ASP A 198 -37.73 -0.70 12.54
C ASP A 198 -36.62 -1.63 12.00
N LYS A 199 -36.25 -2.66 12.77
CA LYS A 199 -35.16 -3.58 12.40
C LYS A 199 -35.50 -4.45 11.19
N GLU A 200 -36.78 -4.62 10.92
CA GLU A 200 -37.33 -5.41 9.83
C GLU A 200 -37.64 -4.53 8.60
N GLY A 201 -37.42 -3.22 8.67
CA GLY A 201 -37.65 -2.29 7.58
C GLY A 201 -39.09 -1.77 7.48
N ASN A 202 -39.94 -2.05 8.47
CA ASN A 202 -41.30 -1.51 8.48
C ASN A 202 -41.29 -0.04 8.86
N PHE A 203 -42.21 0.72 8.27
CA PHE A 203 -42.41 2.13 8.59
C PHE A 203 -43.89 2.45 8.79
N SER A 204 -44.13 3.51 9.58
CA SER A 204 -45.45 4.10 9.76
C SER A 204 -45.30 5.60 9.98
N TYR A 205 -45.99 6.40 9.15
CA TYR A 205 -45.91 7.85 9.16
C TYR A 205 -47.29 8.47 9.03
N ASN A 206 -47.62 9.46 9.87
CA ASN A 206 -48.87 10.19 9.78
C ASN A 206 -48.64 11.51 9.05
N LEU A 207 -49.22 11.64 7.85
CA LEU A 207 -49.11 12.82 7.02
C LEU A 207 -50.38 13.67 7.12
N GLY A 208 -50.23 14.99 7.26
CA GLY A 208 -51.35 15.94 7.12
C GLY A 208 -51.71 16.17 5.66
N LEU A 209 -53.00 16.24 5.36
CA LEU A 209 -53.54 16.43 4.02
C LEU A 209 -54.09 17.85 3.83
N SER A 210 -53.89 18.39 2.64
CA SER A 210 -54.60 19.57 2.15
C SER A 210 -55.89 19.15 1.45
N VAL A 211 -56.93 19.99 1.50
CA VAL A 211 -58.19 19.71 0.79
C VAL A 211 -57.91 19.54 -0.70
N GLY A 212 -58.49 18.49 -1.30
CA GLY A 212 -58.26 18.10 -2.69
C GLY A 212 -57.20 17.01 -2.84
N GLU A 213 -56.51 17.02 -3.98
CA GLU A 213 -55.51 16.01 -4.35
C GLU A 213 -54.19 16.26 -3.63
N ASN A 214 -53.68 15.23 -2.93
CA ASN A 214 -52.36 15.22 -2.30
C ASN A 214 -51.48 14.19 -3.00
N LYS A 215 -50.38 14.65 -3.58
CA LYS A 215 -49.33 13.77 -4.11
C LYS A 215 -48.27 13.57 -3.04
N ILE A 216 -47.98 12.31 -2.74
CA ILE A 216 -47.08 11.90 -1.69
C ILE A 216 -45.94 11.14 -2.35
N LEU A 217 -44.73 11.69 -2.26
CA LEU A 217 -43.52 11.06 -2.76
C LEU A 217 -42.88 10.24 -1.64
N ILE A 218 -42.69 8.94 -1.88
CA ILE A 218 -41.98 8.02 -0.99
C ILE A 218 -40.70 7.57 -1.69
N LEU A 219 -39.56 7.86 -1.08
CA LEU A 219 -38.23 7.53 -1.61
C LEU A 219 -37.46 6.69 -0.59
N ALA A 220 -37.07 5.49 -0.97
CA ALA A 220 -36.16 4.63 -0.22
C ALA A 220 -34.77 4.67 -0.86
N LYS A 221 -33.72 4.73 -0.05
CA LYS A 221 -32.33 4.74 -0.51
C LYS A 221 -31.44 3.88 0.39
N ASP A 222 -30.67 2.98 -0.20
CA ASP A 222 -29.73 2.12 0.52
C ASP A 222 -28.38 2.82 0.82
N GLN A 223 -27.43 2.06 1.39
CA GLN A 223 -26.09 2.54 1.71
C GLN A 223 -25.19 2.74 0.47
N ALA A 224 -25.42 1.98 -0.61
CA ALA A 224 -24.68 2.06 -1.88
C ALA A 224 -25.14 3.23 -2.76
N GLY A 225 -26.29 3.81 -2.44
CA GLY A 225 -26.91 4.92 -3.12
C GLY A 225 -28.02 4.56 -4.10
N ASN A 226 -28.43 3.29 -4.19
CA ASN A 226 -29.55 2.88 -5.03
C ASN A 226 -30.87 3.38 -4.43
N GLN A 227 -31.84 3.66 -5.30
CA GLN A 227 -33.09 4.31 -4.92
C GLN A 227 -34.31 3.60 -5.50
N SER A 228 -35.35 3.52 -4.68
CA SER A 228 -36.69 3.15 -5.08
C SER A 228 -37.65 4.29 -4.79
N GLU A 229 -38.54 4.58 -5.73
CA GLU A 229 -39.46 5.70 -5.65
C GLU A 229 -40.89 5.23 -5.93
N LYS A 230 -41.85 5.71 -5.13
CA LYS A 230 -43.28 5.59 -5.39
C LYS A 230 -43.97 6.92 -5.14
N THR A 231 -44.93 7.24 -6.00
CA THR A 231 -45.86 8.35 -5.77
C THR A 231 -47.23 7.78 -5.43
N LEU A 232 -47.84 8.29 -4.37
CA LEU A 232 -49.16 7.92 -3.89
C LEU A 232 -50.07 9.15 -3.95
N THR A 233 -51.27 9.00 -4.51
CA THR A 233 -52.27 10.05 -4.60
C THR A 233 -53.37 9.80 -3.57
N VAL A 234 -53.63 10.80 -2.72
CA VAL A 234 -54.71 10.75 -1.71
C VAL A 234 -55.59 11.99 -1.87
N ASN A 235 -56.89 11.78 -2.04
CA ASN A 235 -57.85 12.87 -2.13
C ASN A 235 -58.48 13.12 -0.76
N PHE A 236 -58.41 14.35 -0.25
CA PHE A 236 -59.04 14.75 1.00
C PHE A 236 -60.27 15.61 0.73
N SER A 237 -61.44 15.13 1.17
CA SER A 237 -62.72 15.84 1.07
C SER A 237 -63.43 15.78 2.42
N PRO A 238 -63.25 16.78 3.31
CA PRO A 238 -63.94 16.83 4.61
C PRO A 238 -65.46 16.87 4.46
#